data_AF-A0A924IVJ0-F1
#
_entry.id   AF-A0A924IVJ0-F1
#
_cell.length_a   1.000
_cell.length_b   1.000
_cell.length_c   1.000
_cell.angle_alpha   90.00
_cell.angle_beta   90.00
_cell.angle_gamma   90.00
#
_symmetry.space_group_name_H-M   'P 1'
#
loop_
_entity.id
_entity.type
_entity.pdbx_description
1 polymer ?
#
loop_
_entity_poly.entity_id
_entity_poly.type
_entity_poly.pdbx_seq_one_letter_code
_entity_poly.pdbx_strand_id
1 'polypeptide(L)'
;MNRIFILVALSLFSKYSAAQTCEDYAVQLTATTQLSPPKITLNWKPLSGAVNYRIYKKAKAATVWGSVLATLGATDSMYADTAVVVDSAYEYGVEGTTSTLYPRGYIYAGIKNPATHSRGILILMVDSTYTDSCSADIHRLMKDISADGWEIIRHDVARTLKDTGVKTLIRNDYNSHTNVKAVLLLGHVAVPYSGDLNPDAHPDHLGAWPADIYYSQIAAAWTDASVNDTVSPYPFTRNVPGDGKWDQVGWYSTPEIQVSRIDVYDMPAFSPSEIQLMKSYLAKDHSYKMDSLAVRHRALISDNFGVFSGSNEAFASCGWRNFPPLVGRDSFGALPFISSLNTGSYQWAYGCGGGSFSSAGGIGTTADFASNNVNGIFTMLFGSYFGDWNVQNNFLRAPLCANVPALTSCWAGRPYWYFHHMALGENIGYSAWITQKNDGYFYGTPSYGTQMVHIALMGDLTLRTDYIKPARNLAITKTAKHGAMLSWSASGDGGVIGYYVYRATSEFGNYQRISGMTAGTTFSDTVGTDG
;
A
#
# COMPACT_ATOMS: atom_id res chain seq x y z
N MET A 1 -22.35 -38.27 -66.32
CA MET A 1 -21.81 -38.70 -65.01
C MET A 1 -21.02 -37.56 -64.41
N ASN A 2 -21.47 -37.13 -63.23
CA ASN A 2 -21.04 -35.94 -62.49
C ASN A 2 -19.55 -35.96 -62.11
N ARG A 3 -18.86 -34.82 -62.26
CA ARG A 3 -17.83 -34.40 -61.30
C ARG A 3 -17.88 -32.88 -61.11
N ILE A 4 -18.43 -32.52 -59.96
CA ILE A 4 -18.45 -31.20 -59.33
C ILE A 4 -17.02 -30.91 -58.85
N PHE A 5 -16.46 -29.76 -59.23
CA PHE A 5 -15.39 -29.10 -58.49
C PHE A 5 -15.86 -27.66 -58.23
N ILE A 6 -16.60 -27.49 -57.13
CA ILE A 6 -16.83 -26.20 -56.53
C ILE A 6 -15.66 -25.95 -55.58
N LEU A 7 -14.69 -25.15 -56.01
CA LEU A 7 -13.81 -24.43 -55.09
C LEU A 7 -14.66 -23.31 -54.45
N VAL A 8 -15.31 -23.60 -53.31
CA VAL A 8 -15.81 -22.56 -52.44
C VAL A 8 -14.61 -21.92 -51.75
N ALA A 9 -14.41 -20.64 -52.05
CA ALA A 9 -13.60 -19.73 -51.28
C ALA A 9 -14.10 -19.70 -49.83
N LEU A 10 -13.52 -20.53 -48.96
CA LEU A 10 -13.53 -20.33 -47.52
C LEU A 10 -12.46 -19.30 -47.15
N SER A 11 -12.59 -18.08 -47.67
CA SER A 11 -12.10 -16.90 -46.96
C SER A 11 -13.12 -16.58 -45.88
N LEU A 12 -13.16 -17.43 -44.85
CA LEU A 12 -13.78 -17.10 -43.58
C LEU A 12 -13.14 -15.80 -43.11
N PHE A 13 -13.96 -14.75 -43.03
CA PHE A 13 -13.70 -13.63 -42.15
C PHE A 13 -13.55 -14.20 -40.74
N SER A 14 -12.33 -14.59 -40.37
CA SER A 14 -11.95 -14.75 -38.98
C SER A 14 -12.11 -13.39 -38.36
N LYS A 15 -13.28 -13.16 -37.74
CA LYS A 15 -13.41 -12.12 -36.74
C LYS A 15 -12.28 -12.38 -35.75
N TYR A 16 -11.33 -11.47 -35.69
CA TYR A 16 -10.32 -11.44 -34.65
C TYR A 16 -11.07 -11.28 -33.32
N SER A 17 -11.43 -12.38 -32.68
CA SER A 17 -11.79 -12.35 -31.26
C SER A 17 -10.49 -12.08 -30.51
N ALA A 18 -10.29 -10.84 -30.08
CA ALA A 18 -9.21 -10.54 -29.16
C ALA A 18 -9.46 -11.33 -27.87
N ALA A 19 -8.44 -12.05 -27.39
CA ALA A 19 -8.50 -12.70 -26.10
C ALA A 19 -8.69 -11.65 -25.00
N GLN A 20 -9.54 -11.95 -24.03
CA GLN A 20 -9.75 -11.10 -22.86
C GLN A 20 -8.44 -10.96 -22.07
N THR A 21 -8.11 -9.73 -21.68
CA THR A 21 -6.89 -9.40 -20.95
C THR A 21 -7.20 -8.94 -19.53
N CYS A 22 -6.20 -8.94 -18.65
CA CYS A 22 -6.35 -8.39 -17.30
C CYS A 22 -6.67 -6.87 -17.30
N GLU A 23 -6.28 -6.15 -18.35
CA GLU A 23 -6.61 -4.74 -18.53
C GLU A 23 -8.12 -4.52 -18.64
N ASP A 24 -8.84 -5.45 -19.28
CA ASP A 24 -10.29 -5.35 -19.51
C ASP A 24 -11.11 -5.42 -18.21
N TYR A 25 -10.50 -5.76 -17.07
CA TYR A 25 -11.15 -5.81 -15.74
C TYR A 25 -11.03 -4.49 -14.96
N ALA A 26 -10.33 -3.50 -15.50
CA ALA A 26 -10.08 -2.23 -14.84
C ALA A 26 -10.66 -1.05 -15.63
N VAL A 27 -11.29 -0.10 -14.94
CA VAL A 27 -11.55 1.23 -15.50
C VAL A 27 -10.39 2.13 -15.08
N GLN A 28 -9.64 2.63 -16.07
CA GLN A 28 -8.44 3.42 -15.83
C GLN A 28 -8.79 4.89 -15.63
N LEU A 29 -8.87 5.34 -14.37
CA LEU A 29 -9.35 6.68 -14.02
C LEU A 29 -8.23 7.71 -13.88
N THR A 30 -8.54 8.94 -14.30
CA THR A 30 -7.81 10.18 -14.02
C THR A 30 -8.83 11.27 -13.68
N ALA A 31 -8.39 12.35 -13.02
CA ALA A 31 -9.26 13.48 -12.71
C ALA A 31 -8.56 14.81 -12.98
N THR A 32 -9.35 15.80 -13.41
CA THR A 32 -8.94 17.21 -13.44
C THR A 32 -9.90 18.03 -12.59
N THR A 33 -9.41 19.15 -12.06
CA THR A 33 -10.18 19.99 -11.13
C THR A 33 -10.27 21.42 -11.65
N GLN A 34 -11.39 22.07 -11.35
CA GLN A 34 -11.67 23.46 -11.67
C GLN A 34 -12.15 24.17 -10.40
N LEU A 35 -11.58 25.34 -10.12
CA LEU A 35 -11.88 26.08 -8.88
C LEU A 35 -13.21 26.86 -8.97
N SER A 36 -13.53 27.47 -10.12
CA SER A 36 -14.69 28.34 -10.26
C SER A 36 -15.35 28.20 -11.65
N PRO A 37 -16.64 27.79 -11.71
CA PRO A 37 -17.37 27.12 -10.62
C PRO A 37 -16.65 25.81 -10.20
N PRO A 38 -16.77 25.37 -8.93
CA PRO A 38 -16.15 24.13 -8.47
C PRO A 38 -16.62 22.93 -9.31
N LYS A 39 -15.66 22.16 -9.84
CA LYS A 39 -15.95 20.98 -10.66
C LYS A 39 -14.79 19.99 -10.60
N ILE A 40 -15.11 18.70 -10.50
CA ILE A 40 -14.17 17.59 -10.68
C ILE A 40 -14.59 16.84 -11.94
N THR A 41 -13.67 16.69 -12.90
CA THR A 41 -13.93 15.96 -14.15
C THR A 41 -13.16 14.65 -14.13
N LEU A 42 -13.88 13.53 -14.08
CA LEU A 42 -13.34 12.19 -14.21
C LEU A 42 -13.14 11.87 -15.69
N ASN A 43 -12.04 11.21 -16.04
CA ASN A 43 -11.76 10.73 -17.39
C ASN A 43 -11.26 9.28 -17.33
N TRP A 44 -11.72 8.44 -18.26
CA TRP A 44 -11.26 7.06 -18.40
C TRP A 44 -10.97 6.66 -19.83
N LYS A 45 -10.23 5.55 -19.99
CA LYS A 45 -10.11 4.85 -21.27
C LYS A 45 -11.44 4.14 -21.56
N PRO A 46 -12.10 4.38 -22.70
CA PRO A 46 -13.30 3.62 -23.08
C PRO A 46 -13.01 2.12 -23.11
N LEU A 47 -13.89 1.33 -22.51
CA LEU A 47 -13.82 -0.12 -22.53
C LEU A 47 -14.31 -0.67 -23.88
N SER A 48 -13.61 -1.67 -24.40
CA SER A 48 -14.08 -2.42 -25.57
C SER A 48 -15.37 -3.17 -25.21
N GLY A 49 -16.41 -3.01 -26.03
CA GLY A 49 -17.70 -3.67 -25.79
C GLY A 49 -18.50 -3.13 -24.60
N ALA A 50 -18.23 -1.90 -24.14
CA ALA A 50 -19.05 -1.24 -23.13
C ALA A 50 -20.52 -1.11 -23.57
N VAL A 51 -21.43 -1.29 -22.62
CA VAL A 51 -22.87 -1.02 -22.76
C VAL A 51 -23.22 0.29 -22.08
N ASN A 52 -22.72 0.50 -20.86
CA ASN A 52 -22.88 1.71 -20.09
C ASN A 52 -21.77 1.83 -19.03
N TYR A 53 -21.70 3.00 -18.41
CA TYR A 53 -20.90 3.25 -17.20
C TYR A 53 -21.78 3.78 -16.08
N ARG A 54 -21.59 3.28 -14.87
CA ARG A 54 -22.21 3.80 -13.65
C ARG A 54 -21.17 4.51 -12.80
N ILE A 55 -21.48 5.75 -12.42
CA ILE A 55 -20.62 6.60 -11.61
C ILE A 55 -21.12 6.58 -10.17
N TYR A 56 -20.20 6.45 -9.22
CA TYR A 56 -20.46 6.48 -7.79
C TYR A 56 -19.56 7.52 -7.13
N LYS A 57 -20.03 8.12 -6.05
CA LYS A 57 -19.28 9.05 -5.20
C LYS A 57 -19.49 8.68 -3.74
N LYS A 58 -18.43 8.78 -2.93
CA LYS A 58 -18.51 8.68 -1.48
C LYS A 58 -17.51 9.60 -0.79
N ALA A 59 -17.77 9.92 0.47
CA ALA A 59 -16.75 10.52 1.33
C ALA A 59 -15.68 9.47 1.68
N LYS A 60 -14.44 9.91 1.92
CA LYS A 60 -13.31 9.02 2.26
C LYS A 60 -13.63 8.05 3.42
N ALA A 61 -14.31 8.54 4.46
CA ALA A 61 -14.64 7.73 5.64
C ALA A 61 -15.89 6.84 5.46
N ALA A 62 -16.64 6.99 4.37
CA ALA A 62 -17.82 6.19 4.12
C ALA A 62 -17.43 4.75 3.75
N THR A 63 -18.14 3.79 4.34
CA THR A 63 -17.89 2.35 4.19
C THR A 63 -18.64 1.70 3.03
N VAL A 64 -19.58 2.44 2.42
CA VAL A 64 -20.38 1.98 1.29
C VAL A 64 -20.45 3.07 0.22
N TRP A 65 -20.60 2.66 -1.04
CA TRP A 65 -20.92 3.58 -2.12
C TRP A 65 -22.36 4.09 -1.98
N GLY A 66 -22.58 5.37 -2.30
CA GLY A 66 -23.92 5.93 -2.39
C GLY A 66 -24.70 5.40 -3.60
N SER A 67 -25.88 5.98 -3.84
CA SER A 67 -26.65 5.71 -5.06
C SER A 67 -25.83 6.05 -6.31
N VAL A 68 -26.16 5.42 -7.44
CA VAL A 68 -25.60 5.75 -8.75
C VAL A 68 -25.78 7.25 -9.01
N LEU A 69 -24.67 7.96 -9.17
CA LEU A 69 -24.63 9.39 -9.41
C LEU A 69 -24.99 9.72 -10.86
N ALA A 70 -24.54 8.89 -11.80
CA ALA A 70 -24.88 9.00 -13.22
C ALA A 70 -24.78 7.63 -13.90
N THR A 71 -25.60 7.42 -14.94
CA THR A 71 -25.45 6.33 -15.91
C THR A 71 -25.17 6.92 -17.27
N LEU A 72 -24.04 6.54 -17.86
CA LEU A 72 -23.52 7.07 -19.12
C LEU A 72 -23.54 5.99 -20.20
N GLY A 73 -23.55 6.39 -21.47
CA GLY A 73 -23.60 5.51 -22.62
C GLY A 73 -22.29 4.78 -22.89
N ALA A 74 -22.35 3.79 -23.79
CA ALA A 74 -21.24 2.93 -24.18
C ALA A 74 -19.96 3.66 -24.62
N THR A 75 -20.12 4.81 -25.29
CA THR A 75 -18.99 5.58 -25.86
C THR A 75 -18.49 6.67 -24.92
N ASP A 76 -19.14 6.89 -23.78
CA ASP A 76 -18.75 7.95 -22.85
C ASP A 76 -17.44 7.59 -22.15
N SER A 77 -16.59 8.60 -21.97
CA SER A 77 -15.25 8.46 -21.42
C SER A 77 -14.93 9.52 -20.36
N MET A 78 -15.94 10.29 -19.96
CA MET A 78 -15.79 11.45 -19.09
C MET A 78 -17.08 11.71 -18.30
N TYR A 79 -16.93 12.18 -17.06
CA TYR A 79 -18.03 12.66 -16.22
C TYR A 79 -17.59 13.91 -15.47
N ALA A 80 -18.41 14.97 -15.49
CA ALA A 80 -18.16 16.20 -14.76
C ALA A 80 -19.08 16.30 -13.55
N ASP A 81 -18.53 16.17 -12.34
CA ASP A 81 -19.25 16.43 -11.09
C ASP A 81 -19.16 17.91 -10.73
N THR A 82 -20.29 18.60 -10.81
CA THR A 82 -20.45 20.02 -10.41
C THR A 82 -21.06 20.16 -9.01
N ALA A 83 -21.42 19.06 -8.36
CA ALA A 83 -21.92 19.00 -6.98
C ALA A 83 -20.77 18.68 -6.01
N VAL A 84 -19.71 19.48 -6.11
CA VAL A 84 -18.48 19.40 -5.32
C VAL A 84 -18.19 20.76 -4.69
N VAL A 85 -17.50 20.77 -3.56
CA VAL A 85 -17.11 22.02 -2.89
C VAL A 85 -15.59 22.18 -2.86
N VAL A 86 -15.13 23.42 -2.85
CA VAL A 86 -13.71 23.74 -2.61
C VAL A 86 -13.34 23.31 -1.18
N ASP A 87 -12.05 23.04 -0.96
CA ASP A 87 -11.49 22.59 0.31
C ASP A 87 -12.05 21.24 0.76
N SER A 88 -12.30 20.35 -0.21
CA SER A 88 -12.82 19.00 0.03
C SER A 88 -12.28 17.97 -0.96
N ALA A 89 -12.43 16.69 -0.61
CA ALA A 89 -12.06 15.55 -1.43
C ALA A 89 -13.10 14.42 -1.33
N TYR A 90 -13.22 13.64 -2.41
CA TYR A 90 -14.18 12.56 -2.56
C TYR A 90 -13.54 11.37 -3.23
N GLU A 91 -14.01 10.17 -2.87
CA GLU A 91 -13.72 8.97 -3.65
C GLU A 91 -14.79 8.81 -4.73
N TYR A 92 -14.34 8.45 -5.93
CA TYR A 92 -15.18 8.12 -7.06
C TYR A 92 -14.94 6.68 -7.50
N GLY A 93 -16.02 6.00 -7.86
CA GLY A 93 -16.01 4.69 -8.48
C GLY A 93 -16.65 4.77 -9.86
N VAL A 94 -16.04 4.13 -10.85
CA VAL A 94 -16.64 3.94 -12.17
C VAL A 94 -16.73 2.45 -12.45
N GLU A 95 -17.95 1.98 -12.68
CA GLU A 95 -18.25 0.60 -13.06
C GLU A 95 -18.70 0.60 -14.52
N GLY A 96 -17.92 -0.05 -15.38
CA GLY A 96 -18.36 -0.38 -16.73
C GLY A 96 -19.20 -1.64 -16.74
N THR A 97 -20.18 -1.72 -17.63
CA THR A 97 -20.88 -2.97 -17.96
C THR A 97 -20.50 -3.38 -19.37
N THR A 98 -20.00 -4.59 -19.57
CA THR A 98 -19.84 -5.23 -20.89
C THR A 98 -20.77 -6.45 -20.97
N SER A 99 -20.74 -7.18 -22.09
CA SER A 99 -21.50 -8.44 -22.20
C SER A 99 -21.03 -9.54 -21.24
N THR A 100 -19.79 -9.46 -20.75
CA THR A 100 -19.16 -10.54 -19.97
C THR A 100 -18.50 -10.07 -18.67
N LEU A 101 -18.34 -8.76 -18.46
CA LEU A 101 -17.58 -8.20 -17.33
C LEU A 101 -18.27 -6.99 -16.72
N TYR A 102 -17.86 -6.72 -15.48
CA TYR A 102 -18.14 -5.50 -14.74
C TYR A 102 -16.84 -4.82 -14.30
N PRO A 103 -16.07 -4.22 -15.24
CA PRO A 103 -14.77 -3.62 -14.92
C PRO A 103 -14.97 -2.43 -13.98
N ARG A 104 -14.05 -2.25 -13.03
CA ARG A 104 -14.14 -1.16 -12.03
C ARG A 104 -12.85 -0.39 -11.90
N GLY A 105 -12.99 0.90 -11.61
CA GLY A 105 -11.91 1.83 -11.33
C GLY A 105 -12.27 2.72 -10.15
N TYR A 106 -11.25 3.13 -9.38
CA TYR A 106 -11.43 4.02 -8.24
C TYR A 106 -10.40 5.15 -8.28
N ILE A 107 -10.79 6.33 -7.82
CA ILE A 107 -9.91 7.50 -7.72
C ILE A 107 -10.31 8.37 -6.52
N TYR A 108 -9.33 8.90 -5.80
CA TYR A 108 -9.54 9.90 -4.76
C TYR A 108 -9.16 11.27 -5.32
N ALA A 109 -10.11 12.22 -5.38
CA ALA A 109 -9.93 13.51 -6.03
C ALA A 109 -10.58 14.65 -5.23
N GLY A 110 -10.00 15.86 -5.29
CA GLY A 110 -10.40 16.97 -4.44
C GLY A 110 -9.90 18.32 -4.94
N ILE A 111 -10.58 19.39 -4.51
CA ILE A 111 -10.26 20.77 -4.89
C ILE A 111 -9.67 21.45 -3.64
N LYS A 112 -8.39 21.83 -3.69
CA LYS A 112 -7.69 22.46 -2.55
C LYS A 112 -7.86 21.68 -1.23
N ASN A 113 -7.76 20.35 -1.28
CA ASN A 113 -7.91 19.52 -0.08
C ASN A 113 -7.03 20.05 1.08
N PRO A 114 -7.59 20.31 2.27
CA PRO A 114 -6.84 20.88 3.38
C PRO A 114 -5.64 20.02 3.80
N ALA A 115 -4.59 20.66 4.31
CA ALA A 115 -3.43 19.97 4.82
C ALA A 115 -3.80 19.08 6.02
N THR A 116 -3.30 17.85 6.04
CA THR A 116 -3.39 16.97 7.21
C THR A 116 -2.38 17.43 8.26
N HIS A 117 -2.89 17.98 9.37
CA HIS A 117 -2.05 18.51 10.44
C HIS A 117 -1.64 17.46 11.48
N SER A 118 -2.41 16.39 11.64
CA SER A 118 -2.10 15.27 12.52
C SER A 118 -2.64 13.98 11.92
N ARG A 119 -1.85 12.92 12.02
CA ARG A 119 -2.19 11.56 11.58
C ARG A 119 -2.53 10.62 12.73
N GLY A 120 -2.40 11.09 13.96
CA GLY A 120 -2.63 10.33 15.19
C GLY A 120 -1.36 9.69 15.74
N ILE A 121 -1.54 8.66 16.56
CA ILE A 121 -0.44 7.97 17.23
C ILE A 121 -0.09 6.69 16.46
N LEU A 122 1.21 6.51 16.24
CA LEU A 122 1.83 5.30 15.70
C LEU A 122 2.60 4.60 16.82
N ILE A 123 2.32 3.31 17.01
CA ILE A 123 3.11 2.45 17.89
C ILE A 123 4.25 1.84 17.06
N LEU A 124 5.49 2.09 17.44
CA LEU A 124 6.68 1.53 16.82
C LEU A 124 7.21 0.37 17.68
N MET A 125 7.04 -0.86 17.18
CA MET A 125 7.57 -2.06 17.82
C MET A 125 8.91 -2.41 17.18
N VAL A 126 10.01 -2.28 17.92
CA VAL A 126 11.36 -2.53 17.42
C VAL A 126 11.86 -3.87 17.95
N ASP A 127 12.30 -4.76 17.06
CA ASP A 127 13.09 -5.92 17.47
C ASP A 127 14.40 -5.44 18.11
N SER A 128 14.60 -5.79 19.39
CA SER A 128 15.67 -5.27 20.22
C SER A 128 17.08 -5.58 19.70
N THR A 129 17.23 -6.50 18.75
CA THR A 129 18.50 -6.74 18.03
C THR A 129 18.99 -5.51 17.25
N TYR A 130 18.09 -4.60 16.88
CA TYR A 130 18.41 -3.36 16.17
C TYR A 130 18.55 -2.13 17.07
N THR A 131 18.11 -2.20 18.34
CA THR A 131 18.06 -1.04 19.25
C THR A 131 19.37 -0.28 19.30
N ASP A 132 20.48 -0.99 19.53
CA ASP A 132 21.80 -0.37 19.61
C ASP A 132 22.43 -0.22 18.22
N SER A 133 22.43 -1.31 17.45
CA SER A 133 23.12 -1.40 16.16
C SER A 133 22.60 -0.41 15.10
N CYS A 134 21.31 -0.06 15.17
CA CYS A 134 20.62 0.86 14.26
C CYS A 134 20.04 2.09 14.98
N SER A 135 20.50 2.42 16.20
CA SER A 135 19.92 3.49 17.02
C SER A 135 19.74 4.82 16.28
N ALA A 136 20.77 5.29 15.57
CA ALA A 136 20.73 6.53 14.81
C ALA A 136 19.76 6.48 13.62
N ASP A 137 19.69 5.33 12.94
CA ASP A 137 18.80 5.11 11.80
C ASP A 137 17.32 5.05 12.25
N ILE A 138 17.04 4.38 13.37
CA ILE A 138 15.71 4.31 13.99
C ILE A 138 15.28 5.68 14.48
N HIS A 139 16.18 6.43 15.11
CA HIS A 139 15.87 7.79 15.54
C HIS A 139 15.60 8.73 14.35
N ARG A 140 16.29 8.53 13.20
CA ARG A 140 15.97 9.24 11.95
C ARG A 140 14.60 8.86 11.41
N LEU A 141 14.26 7.56 11.38
CA LEU A 141 12.93 7.09 11.02
C LEU A 141 11.85 7.75 11.89
N MET A 142 12.05 7.80 13.21
CA MET A 142 11.11 8.45 14.13
C MET A 142 10.95 9.95 13.82
N LYS A 143 12.03 10.66 13.46
CA LYS A 143 11.93 12.06 13.03
C LYS A 143 11.17 12.21 11.72
N ASP A 144 11.40 11.33 10.75
CA ASP A 144 10.69 11.36 9.46
C ASP A 144 9.19 11.10 9.64
N ILE A 145 8.83 10.13 10.49
CA ILE A 145 7.44 9.80 10.84
C ILE A 145 6.77 10.95 11.60
N SER A 146 7.46 11.52 12.61
CA SER A 146 6.98 12.67 13.38
C SER A 146 6.77 13.91 12.51
N ALA A 147 7.70 14.19 11.59
CA ALA A 147 7.59 15.29 10.64
C ALA A 147 6.42 15.13 9.66
N ASP A 148 5.93 13.91 9.41
CA ASP A 148 4.73 13.65 8.60
C ASP A 148 3.41 13.71 9.43
N GLY A 149 3.49 14.12 10.70
CA GLY A 149 2.34 14.44 11.55
C GLY A 149 1.91 13.32 12.50
N TRP A 150 2.78 12.35 12.77
CA TRP A 150 2.52 11.26 13.71
C TRP A 150 3.14 11.51 15.09
N GLU A 151 2.40 11.20 16.14
CA GLU A 151 2.99 10.98 17.46
C GLU A 151 3.49 9.53 17.56
N ILE A 152 4.58 9.28 18.28
CA ILE A 152 5.21 7.95 18.33
C ILE A 152 5.30 7.43 19.76
N ILE A 153 4.78 6.21 19.97
CA ILE A 153 5.06 5.39 21.15
C ILE A 153 5.99 4.27 20.72
N ARG A 154 7.18 4.18 21.31
CA ARG A 154 8.17 3.14 20.95
C ARG A 154 8.28 2.08 22.03
N HIS A 155 8.31 0.83 21.60
CA HIS A 155 8.71 -0.32 22.42
C HIS A 155 9.86 -1.06 21.75
N ASP A 156 10.86 -1.44 22.53
CA ASP A 156 11.88 -2.39 22.10
C ASP A 156 11.53 -3.77 22.68
N VAL A 157 11.33 -4.76 21.82
CA VAL A 157 10.87 -6.09 22.20
C VAL A 157 11.88 -7.15 21.77
N ALA A 158 12.14 -8.12 22.66
CA ALA A 158 12.98 -9.25 22.33
C ALA A 158 12.34 -10.07 21.19
N ARG A 159 13.15 -10.57 20.26
CA ARG A 159 12.72 -11.48 19.19
C ARG A 159 12.04 -12.75 19.72
N THR A 160 12.27 -13.10 20.98
CA THR A 160 11.65 -14.24 21.69
C THR A 160 10.32 -13.90 22.38
N LEU A 161 9.91 -12.62 22.45
CA LEU A 161 8.62 -12.23 23.01
C LEU A 161 7.52 -12.77 22.09
N LYS A 162 6.62 -13.60 22.64
CA LYS A 162 5.49 -14.15 21.88
C LYS A 162 4.56 -13.04 21.37
N ASP A 163 3.88 -13.32 20.28
CA ASP A 163 2.88 -12.46 19.66
C ASP A 163 1.79 -11.97 20.65
N THR A 164 1.35 -12.81 21.58
CA THR A 164 0.45 -12.45 22.68
C THR A 164 0.99 -11.32 23.57
N GLY A 165 2.30 -11.33 23.84
CA GLY A 165 2.99 -10.28 24.59
C GLY A 165 3.08 -8.98 23.79
N VAL A 166 3.44 -9.07 22.51
CA VAL A 166 3.45 -7.93 21.57
C VAL A 166 2.05 -7.29 21.47
N LYS A 167 1.00 -8.10 21.29
CA LYS A 167 -0.39 -7.63 21.22
C LYS A 167 -0.87 -7.02 22.54
N THR A 168 -0.37 -7.50 23.67
CA THR A 168 -0.67 -6.90 24.98
C THR A 168 -0.12 -5.48 25.08
N LEU A 169 1.12 -5.23 24.64
CA LEU A 169 1.71 -3.89 24.60
C LEU A 169 0.88 -2.96 23.70
N ILE A 170 0.56 -3.40 22.48
CA ILE A 170 -0.24 -2.63 21.52
C ILE A 170 -1.63 -2.31 22.09
N ARG A 171 -2.30 -3.30 22.69
CA ARG A 171 -3.62 -3.10 23.30
C ARG A 171 -3.56 -2.11 24.47
N ASN A 172 -2.52 -2.15 25.29
CA ASN A 172 -2.36 -1.23 26.40
C ASN A 172 -2.20 0.21 25.91
N ASP A 173 -1.38 0.43 24.89
CA ASP A 173 -1.22 1.75 24.27
C ASP A 173 -2.53 2.24 23.64
N TYR A 174 -3.19 1.38 22.87
CA TYR A 174 -4.49 1.69 22.25
C TYR A 174 -5.55 2.08 23.27
N ASN A 175 -5.61 1.40 24.42
CA ASN A 175 -6.60 1.68 25.45
C ASN A 175 -6.24 2.90 26.33
N SER A 176 -4.95 3.22 26.47
CA SER A 176 -4.48 4.33 27.31
C SER A 176 -4.39 5.67 26.56
N HIS A 177 -4.39 5.65 25.23
CA HIS A 177 -4.29 6.84 24.41
C HIS A 177 -5.50 6.95 23.48
N THR A 178 -6.06 8.15 23.39
CA THR A 178 -7.01 8.45 22.32
C THR A 178 -6.25 8.58 21.00
N ASN A 179 -6.83 8.12 19.89
CA ASN A 179 -6.31 8.38 18.54
C ASN A 179 -5.05 7.57 18.13
N VAL A 180 -4.85 6.37 18.66
CA VAL A 180 -3.94 5.37 18.05
C VAL A 180 -4.51 4.93 16.71
N LYS A 181 -3.67 5.01 15.65
CA LYS A 181 -4.09 4.75 14.26
C LYS A 181 -3.23 3.73 13.53
N ALA A 182 -2.04 3.42 14.03
CA ALA A 182 -1.13 2.51 13.36
C ALA A 182 -0.19 1.79 14.34
N VAL A 183 0.26 0.61 13.92
CA VAL A 183 1.43 -0.09 14.47
C VAL A 183 2.41 -0.44 13.35
N LEU A 184 3.66 -0.02 13.49
CA LEU A 184 4.76 -0.39 12.60
C LEU A 184 5.69 -1.37 13.33
N LEU A 185 5.86 -2.56 12.75
CA LEU A 185 6.78 -3.58 13.24
C LEU A 185 8.13 -3.41 12.53
N LEU A 186 9.17 -3.04 13.26
CA LEU A 186 10.52 -2.86 12.74
C LEU A 186 11.40 -4.06 13.15
N GLY A 187 11.68 -4.93 12.19
CA GLY A 187 12.46 -6.16 12.38
C GLY A 187 11.59 -7.40 12.56
N HIS A 188 12.22 -8.46 13.06
CA HIS A 188 11.58 -9.77 13.24
C HIS A 188 10.82 -9.87 14.57
N VAL A 189 9.97 -8.88 14.85
CA VAL A 189 8.98 -8.96 15.93
C VAL A 189 8.10 -10.19 15.69
N ALA A 190 7.64 -10.89 16.73
CA ALA A 190 6.91 -12.15 16.58
C ALA A 190 5.87 -12.13 15.44
N VAL A 191 5.90 -13.17 14.61
CA VAL A 191 5.01 -13.35 13.46
C VAL A 191 3.89 -14.30 13.88
N PRO A 192 2.67 -13.80 14.15
CA PRO A 192 1.53 -14.66 14.42
C PRO A 192 1.20 -15.46 13.16
N TYR A 193 0.87 -16.74 13.32
CA TYR A 193 0.32 -17.59 12.27
C TYR A 193 -1.13 -17.91 12.60
N SER A 194 -1.97 -18.03 11.59
CA SER A 194 -3.40 -18.25 11.81
C SER A 194 -4.12 -18.95 10.68
N GLY A 195 -5.18 -19.66 11.05
CA GLY A 195 -6.18 -20.22 10.16
C GLY A 195 -5.83 -21.60 9.60
N ASP A 196 -6.69 -22.02 8.68
CA ASP A 196 -6.54 -23.21 7.84
C ASP A 196 -6.99 -22.82 6.43
N LEU A 197 -6.07 -22.21 5.67
CA LEU A 197 -6.34 -21.59 4.38
C LEU A 197 -5.22 -21.87 3.37
N ASN A 198 -5.54 -21.76 2.09
CA ASN A 198 -4.61 -21.75 0.97
C ASN A 198 -5.00 -20.66 -0.04
N PRO A 199 -4.73 -19.38 0.25
CA PRO A 199 -5.11 -18.26 -0.61
C PRO A 199 -4.44 -18.33 -2.00
N ASP A 200 -3.30 -19.03 -2.12
CA ASP A 200 -2.64 -19.34 -3.39
C ASP A 200 -3.23 -20.54 -4.15
N ALA A 201 -4.23 -21.21 -3.57
CA ALA A 201 -4.94 -22.39 -4.08
C ALA A 201 -4.11 -23.68 -4.24
N HIS A 202 -2.99 -23.82 -3.50
CA HIS A 202 -2.22 -25.08 -3.48
C HIS A 202 -2.74 -25.99 -2.36
N PRO A 203 -3.24 -27.21 -2.66
CA PRO A 203 -3.75 -28.12 -1.62
C PRO A 203 -2.68 -28.56 -0.62
N ASP A 204 -1.43 -28.68 -1.06
CA ASP A 204 -0.25 -28.95 -0.24
C ASP A 204 0.22 -27.74 0.59
N HIS A 205 -0.42 -26.59 0.43
CA HIS A 205 -0.13 -25.36 1.19
C HIS A 205 -1.32 -24.90 2.04
N LEU A 206 -2.30 -25.79 2.24
CA LEU A 206 -3.38 -25.60 3.20
C LEU A 206 -2.83 -25.61 4.63
N GLY A 207 -3.18 -24.59 5.41
CA GLY A 207 -2.80 -24.49 6.82
C GLY A 207 -2.84 -23.04 7.33
N ALA A 208 -2.12 -22.79 8.42
CA ALA A 208 -1.93 -21.46 8.96
C ALA A 208 -0.94 -20.64 8.13
N TRP A 209 -1.24 -19.35 7.98
CA TRP A 209 -0.41 -18.37 7.26
C TRP A 209 -0.03 -17.21 8.19
N PRO A 210 1.06 -16.46 7.90
CA PRO A 210 1.42 -15.26 8.64
C PRO A 210 0.28 -14.23 8.67
N ALA A 211 0.00 -13.69 9.85
CA ALA A 211 -1.24 -12.99 10.15
C ALA A 211 -1.02 -11.69 10.92
N ASP A 212 -0.20 -10.75 10.41
CA ASP A 212 0.07 -9.46 11.09
C ASP A 212 -1.22 -8.66 11.39
N ILE A 213 -2.33 -8.94 10.70
CA ILE A 213 -3.66 -8.40 11.02
C ILE A 213 -4.08 -8.69 12.47
N TYR A 214 -3.55 -9.74 13.10
CA TYR A 214 -3.65 -10.01 14.52
C TYR A 214 -3.36 -8.78 15.36
N TYR A 215 -2.30 -8.02 15.04
CA TYR A 215 -1.91 -6.84 15.81
C TYR A 215 -2.82 -5.63 15.57
N SER A 216 -3.52 -5.60 14.43
CA SER A 216 -4.50 -4.55 14.13
C SER A 216 -5.88 -4.80 14.71
N GLN A 217 -6.21 -6.04 15.07
CA GLN A 217 -7.49 -6.46 15.64
C GLN A 217 -7.46 -6.41 17.18
N ILE A 218 -7.65 -5.24 17.76
CA ILE A 218 -7.39 -4.96 19.18
C ILE A 218 -8.38 -5.65 20.10
N ALA A 219 -9.68 -5.53 19.80
CA ALA A 219 -10.76 -6.06 20.64
C ALA A 219 -11.04 -7.54 20.40
N ALA A 220 -10.54 -8.10 19.30
CA ALA A 220 -10.84 -9.45 18.88
C ALA A 220 -10.26 -10.51 19.82
N ALA A 221 -11.07 -11.51 20.16
CA ALA A 221 -10.61 -12.74 20.77
C ALA A 221 -10.11 -13.68 19.66
N TRP A 222 -8.85 -14.08 19.77
CA TRP A 222 -8.24 -15.10 18.91
C TRP A 222 -8.04 -16.36 19.75
N THR A 223 -8.26 -17.53 19.14
CA THR A 223 -8.24 -18.83 19.82
C THR A 223 -7.23 -19.74 19.17
N ASP A 224 -6.69 -20.66 19.96
CA ASP A 224 -5.79 -21.75 19.53
C ASP A 224 -6.37 -23.04 20.13
N ALA A 225 -7.50 -23.48 19.57
CA ALA A 225 -8.32 -24.50 20.21
C ALA A 225 -9.03 -25.43 19.24
N SER A 226 -9.17 -25.09 17.96
CA SER A 226 -10.15 -25.75 17.08
C SER A 226 -9.59 -26.25 15.75
N VAL A 227 -8.67 -25.54 15.12
CA VAL A 227 -8.02 -26.02 13.89
C VAL A 227 -7.14 -27.23 14.25
N ASN A 228 -7.20 -28.28 13.43
CA ASN A 228 -6.45 -29.52 13.62
C ASN A 228 -5.97 -30.09 12.27
N ASP A 229 -5.18 -29.29 11.54
CA ASP A 229 -4.49 -29.69 10.32
C ASP A 229 -3.05 -30.11 10.64
N THR A 230 -2.73 -31.38 10.33
CA THR A 230 -1.39 -31.98 10.45
C THR A 230 -0.80 -32.42 9.11
N VAL A 231 -1.53 -32.18 8.02
CA VAL A 231 -1.31 -32.79 6.70
C VAL A 231 -0.24 -32.05 5.92
N SER A 232 -0.17 -30.72 6.05
CA SER A 232 0.77 -29.91 5.28
C SER A 232 2.21 -30.49 5.32
N PRO A 233 2.90 -30.62 4.16
CA PRO A 233 4.31 -30.98 4.12
C PRO A 233 5.21 -29.91 4.74
N TYR A 234 4.70 -28.69 4.98
CA TYR A 234 5.40 -27.58 5.62
C TYR A 234 5.01 -27.49 7.11
N PRO A 235 5.87 -27.94 8.06
CA PRO A 235 5.47 -28.01 9.46
C PRO A 235 5.10 -26.66 10.09
N PHE A 236 5.62 -25.55 9.55
CA PHE A 236 5.29 -24.20 10.01
C PHE A 236 3.87 -23.76 9.64
N THR A 237 3.21 -24.38 8.67
CA THR A 237 1.80 -24.09 8.32
C THR A 237 0.82 -25.05 8.98
N ARG A 238 1.25 -26.19 9.54
CA ARG A 238 0.36 -27.07 10.32
C ARG A 238 -0.22 -26.30 11.49
N ASN A 239 -1.48 -26.52 11.82
CA ASN A 239 -2.17 -25.79 12.88
C ASN A 239 -2.98 -26.78 13.71
N VAL A 240 -2.61 -26.95 14.98
CA VAL A 240 -3.27 -27.90 15.89
C VAL A 240 -3.51 -27.23 17.25
N PRO A 241 -4.50 -27.68 18.03
CA PRO A 241 -4.85 -27.00 19.27
C PRO A 241 -3.67 -26.93 20.26
N GLY A 242 -3.36 -25.72 20.72
CA GLY A 242 -2.32 -25.43 21.70
C GLY A 242 -0.90 -25.31 21.13
N ASP A 243 -0.74 -25.20 19.81
CA ASP A 243 0.58 -25.09 19.17
C ASP A 243 1.11 -23.64 19.08
N GLY A 244 0.32 -22.66 19.52
CA GLY A 244 0.64 -21.24 19.49
C GLY A 244 0.28 -20.54 18.17
N LYS A 245 -0.40 -21.22 17.25
CA LYS A 245 -1.01 -20.61 16.05
C LYS A 245 -2.51 -20.46 16.29
N TRP A 246 -3.09 -19.46 15.64
CA TRP A 246 -4.47 -19.10 15.88
C TRP A 246 -5.42 -19.79 14.90
N ASP A 247 -6.69 -19.88 15.25
CA ASP A 247 -7.71 -20.57 14.45
C ASP A 247 -8.29 -19.68 13.34
N GLN A 248 -8.11 -18.36 13.44
CA GLN A 248 -8.87 -17.39 12.64
C GLN A 248 -8.37 -17.33 11.18
N VAL A 249 -9.28 -17.53 10.22
CA VAL A 249 -8.98 -17.33 8.78
C VAL A 249 -9.29 -15.90 8.31
N GLY A 250 -10.34 -15.25 8.85
CA GLY A 250 -10.86 -13.97 8.34
C GLY A 250 -11.83 -13.26 9.29
N TRP A 251 -13.03 -12.88 8.81
CA TRP A 251 -14.12 -12.00 9.34
C TRP A 251 -14.50 -11.93 10.84
N TYR A 252 -13.72 -12.45 11.79
CA TYR A 252 -14.05 -12.44 13.20
C TYR A 252 -14.04 -11.03 13.83
N SER A 253 -13.31 -10.07 13.25
CA SER A 253 -13.38 -8.65 13.63
C SER A 253 -12.81 -7.73 12.53
N THR A 254 -13.24 -6.47 12.52
CA THR A 254 -12.65 -5.45 11.65
C THR A 254 -11.37 -4.92 12.29
N PRO A 255 -10.21 -4.91 11.59
CA PRO A 255 -9.00 -4.31 12.15
C PRO A 255 -9.23 -2.82 12.46
N GLU A 256 -8.89 -2.40 13.68
CA GLU A 256 -9.14 -1.05 14.18
C GLU A 256 -8.04 -0.05 13.79
N ILE A 257 -6.81 -0.53 13.60
CA ILE A 257 -5.63 0.28 13.27
C ILE A 257 -4.87 -0.26 12.05
N GLN A 258 -4.03 0.57 11.45
CA GLN A 258 -3.14 0.16 10.34
C GLN A 258 -2.00 -0.71 10.88
N VAL A 259 -1.53 -1.68 10.10
CA VAL A 259 -0.36 -2.51 10.44
C VAL A 259 0.52 -2.75 9.21
N SER A 260 1.83 -2.67 9.41
CA SER A 260 2.84 -3.14 8.44
C SER A 260 4.11 -3.58 9.16
N ARG A 261 5.00 -4.19 8.37
CA ARG A 261 6.26 -4.74 8.88
C ARG A 261 7.43 -4.44 7.95
N ILE A 262 8.54 -3.98 8.52
CA ILE A 262 9.84 -3.90 7.85
C ILE A 262 10.68 -5.06 8.37
N ASP A 263 10.75 -6.16 7.61
CA ASP A 263 11.44 -7.38 8.03
C ASP A 263 12.40 -7.86 6.94
N VAL A 264 13.69 -7.91 7.29
CA VAL A 264 14.81 -8.35 6.43
C VAL A 264 15.51 -9.59 7.00
N TYR A 265 14.83 -10.33 7.87
CA TYR A 265 15.37 -11.48 8.59
C TYR A 265 15.57 -12.71 7.70
N ASP A 266 16.64 -13.47 7.91
CA ASP A 266 16.88 -14.75 7.23
C ASP A 266 16.80 -14.65 5.69
N MET A 267 17.54 -13.68 5.15
CA MET A 267 17.66 -13.41 3.71
C MET A 267 19.08 -13.70 3.17
N PRO A 268 19.65 -14.91 3.36
CA PRO A 268 21.05 -15.21 3.02
C PRO A 268 21.40 -15.16 1.52
N ALA A 269 20.41 -15.03 0.63
CA ALA A 269 20.67 -14.71 -0.78
C ALA A 269 21.32 -13.32 -0.96
N PHE A 270 21.13 -12.41 0.00
CA PHE A 270 21.74 -11.09 0.03
C PHE A 270 23.06 -11.16 0.83
N SER A 271 24.14 -10.65 0.25
CA SER A 271 25.46 -10.67 0.90
C SER A 271 25.58 -9.83 2.18
N PRO A 272 24.93 -8.65 2.32
CA PRO A 272 24.97 -7.88 3.57
C PRO A 272 24.31 -8.62 4.74
N SER A 273 24.80 -8.38 5.96
CA SER A 273 24.17 -8.90 7.17
C SER A 273 22.78 -8.29 7.39
N GLU A 274 21.96 -8.94 8.23
CA GLU A 274 20.62 -8.45 8.60
C GLU A 274 20.64 -6.98 9.09
N ILE A 275 21.62 -6.61 9.93
CA ILE A 275 21.81 -5.23 10.40
C ILE A 275 22.15 -4.28 9.24
N GLN A 276 23.00 -4.70 8.31
CA GLN A 276 23.36 -3.88 7.15
C GLN A 276 22.17 -3.69 6.20
N LEU A 277 21.35 -4.73 6.00
CA LEU A 277 20.11 -4.64 5.23
C LEU A 277 19.12 -3.67 5.88
N MET A 278 18.94 -3.73 7.20
CA MET A 278 18.06 -2.80 7.92
C MET A 278 18.54 -1.35 7.79
N LYS A 279 19.85 -1.09 7.95
CA LYS A 279 20.42 0.26 7.73
C LYS A 279 20.21 0.75 6.31
N SER A 280 20.44 -0.12 5.33
CA SER A 280 20.20 0.19 3.92
C SER A 280 18.74 0.54 3.67
N TYR A 281 17.81 -0.24 4.22
CA TYR A 281 16.37 0.04 4.15
C TYR A 281 16.03 1.41 4.73
N LEU A 282 16.43 1.69 5.97
CA LEU A 282 16.12 2.95 6.66
C LEU A 282 16.76 4.18 5.99
N ALA A 283 17.91 4.01 5.33
CA ALA A 283 18.53 5.08 4.54
C ALA A 283 17.76 5.37 3.24
N LYS A 284 17.29 4.33 2.53
CA LYS A 284 16.42 4.49 1.35
C LYS A 284 15.10 5.15 1.73
N ASP A 285 14.47 4.70 2.83
CA ASP A 285 13.20 5.23 3.32
C ASP A 285 13.30 6.74 3.60
N HIS A 286 14.31 7.15 4.37
CA HIS A 286 14.60 8.56 4.61
C HIS A 286 14.81 9.34 3.31
N SER A 287 15.64 8.84 2.40
CA SER A 287 15.96 9.53 1.15
C SER A 287 14.72 9.79 0.29
N TYR A 288 13.78 8.84 0.30
CA TYR A 288 12.51 8.99 -0.40
C TYR A 288 11.59 10.02 0.28
N LYS A 289 11.45 9.96 1.62
CA LYS A 289 10.63 10.92 2.39
C LYS A 289 11.14 12.36 2.32
N MET A 290 12.44 12.53 2.07
CA MET A 290 13.06 13.85 1.87
C MET A 290 12.98 14.37 0.42
N ASP A 291 12.28 13.67 -0.48
CA ASP A 291 12.26 13.95 -1.93
C ASP A 291 13.70 14.13 -2.50
N SER A 292 14.61 13.24 -2.07
CA SER A 292 16.02 13.27 -2.46
C SER A 292 16.37 12.19 -3.50
N LEU A 293 15.37 11.43 -3.97
CA LEU A 293 15.52 10.43 -5.02
C LEU A 293 14.95 10.97 -6.34
N ALA A 294 15.64 10.71 -7.46
CA ALA A 294 15.11 11.00 -8.79
C ALA A 294 14.10 9.92 -9.23
N VAL A 295 12.91 9.94 -8.64
CA VAL A 295 11.84 8.98 -8.95
C VAL A 295 11.05 9.47 -10.16
N ARG A 296 10.89 8.60 -11.17
CA ARG A 296 9.99 8.90 -12.30
C ARG A 296 8.57 8.51 -11.95
N HIS A 297 7.64 9.45 -12.17
CA HIS A 297 6.21 9.27 -11.98
C HIS A 297 5.62 8.36 -13.08
N ARG A 298 5.96 7.08 -13.04
CA ARG A 298 5.53 6.05 -13.97
C ARG A 298 5.48 4.68 -13.31
N ALA A 299 4.78 3.74 -13.93
CA ALA A 299 4.64 2.38 -13.43
C ALA A 299 4.89 1.31 -14.50
N LEU A 300 5.09 0.07 -14.06
CA LEU A 300 5.17 -1.09 -14.95
C LEU A 300 4.30 -2.24 -14.46
N ILE A 301 3.82 -3.06 -15.39
CA ILE A 301 3.05 -4.28 -15.13
C ILE A 301 3.74 -5.44 -15.86
N SER A 302 4.11 -6.49 -15.13
CA SER A 302 4.61 -7.74 -15.71
C SER A 302 3.63 -8.86 -15.37
N ASP A 303 2.75 -9.20 -16.32
CA ASP A 303 1.70 -10.20 -16.15
C ASP A 303 2.08 -11.51 -16.85
N ASN A 304 2.34 -12.56 -16.06
CA ASN A 304 2.64 -13.90 -16.56
C ASN A 304 1.55 -14.93 -16.21
N PHE A 305 0.37 -14.49 -15.82
CA PHE A 305 -0.81 -15.35 -15.66
C PHE A 305 -1.87 -15.07 -16.73
N GLY A 306 -2.00 -13.82 -17.17
CA GLY A 306 -3.15 -13.37 -17.94
C GLY A 306 -4.45 -13.53 -17.15
N VAL A 307 -5.57 -13.62 -17.87
CA VAL A 307 -6.86 -13.99 -17.25
C VAL A 307 -6.82 -15.48 -16.92
N PHE A 308 -6.86 -15.80 -15.63
CA PHE A 308 -6.71 -17.18 -15.16
C PHE A 308 -7.97 -17.99 -15.50
N SER A 309 -7.84 -18.90 -16.46
CA SER A 309 -8.97 -19.61 -17.08
C SER A 309 -9.79 -20.47 -16.11
N GLY A 310 -9.19 -20.94 -15.00
CA GLY A 310 -9.86 -21.80 -14.03
C GLY A 310 -10.88 -21.08 -13.13
N SER A 311 -10.76 -19.76 -12.97
CA SER A 311 -11.60 -18.96 -12.04
C SER A 311 -12.04 -17.61 -12.62
N ASN A 312 -11.67 -17.31 -13.87
CA ASN A 312 -11.91 -16.03 -14.52
C ASN A 312 -11.34 -14.82 -13.74
N GLU A 313 -10.28 -15.06 -12.95
CA GLU A 313 -9.59 -14.04 -12.15
C GLU A 313 -8.50 -13.34 -12.97
N ALA A 314 -8.47 -12.02 -12.89
CA ALA A 314 -7.45 -11.19 -13.54
C ALA A 314 -6.53 -10.58 -12.47
N PHE A 315 -5.52 -11.31 -12.01
CA PHE A 315 -4.66 -10.86 -10.90
C PHE A 315 -4.00 -9.51 -11.20
N ALA A 316 -3.49 -9.34 -12.42
CA ALA A 316 -2.83 -8.11 -12.85
C ALA A 316 -3.76 -6.90 -12.98
N SER A 317 -5.09 -7.09 -12.90
CA SER A 317 -6.03 -5.96 -12.83
C SER A 317 -5.78 -5.06 -11.61
N CYS A 318 -5.10 -5.57 -10.57
CA CYS A 318 -4.53 -4.76 -9.49
C CYS A 318 -3.70 -3.58 -10.01
N GLY A 319 -2.73 -3.85 -10.88
CA GLY A 319 -1.88 -2.81 -11.47
C GLY A 319 -2.67 -1.88 -12.40
N TRP A 320 -3.46 -2.47 -13.31
CA TRP A 320 -4.26 -1.72 -14.28
C TRP A 320 -5.29 -0.78 -13.62
N ARG A 321 -5.77 -1.12 -12.43
CA ARG A 321 -6.73 -0.31 -11.66
C ARG A 321 -6.06 0.79 -10.84
N ASN A 322 -4.93 0.48 -10.20
CA ASN A 322 -4.28 1.41 -9.28
C ASN A 322 -3.36 2.42 -9.96
N PHE A 323 -2.68 2.06 -11.05
CA PHE A 323 -1.65 2.94 -11.64
C PHE A 323 -2.21 4.19 -12.32
N PRO A 324 -3.32 4.15 -13.08
CA PRO A 324 -3.87 5.36 -13.70
C PRO A 324 -4.12 6.54 -12.73
N PRO A 325 -4.78 6.36 -11.57
CA PRO A 325 -4.98 7.46 -10.63
C PRO A 325 -3.69 7.87 -9.90
N LEU A 326 -2.68 7.00 -9.86
CA LEU A 326 -1.43 7.25 -9.13
C LEU A 326 -0.35 7.91 -9.98
N VAL A 327 -0.19 7.51 -11.25
CA VAL A 327 0.90 7.98 -12.13
C VAL A 327 0.42 8.58 -13.46
N GLY A 328 -0.88 8.56 -13.70
CA GLY A 328 -1.48 8.97 -14.97
C GLY A 328 -1.58 7.83 -15.99
N ARG A 329 -2.55 7.97 -16.91
CA ARG A 329 -2.89 6.92 -17.88
C ARG A 329 -1.83 6.62 -18.93
N ASP A 330 -1.00 7.60 -19.26
CA ASP A 330 0.02 7.47 -20.30
C ASP A 330 1.42 7.16 -19.74
N SER A 331 1.52 7.00 -18.42
CA SER A 331 2.78 6.81 -17.69
C SER A 331 2.94 5.38 -17.15
N PHE A 332 2.31 4.38 -17.76
CA PHE A 332 2.50 2.99 -17.36
C PHE A 332 2.26 2.01 -18.52
N GLY A 333 2.73 0.78 -18.39
CA GLY A 333 2.52 -0.23 -19.42
C GLY A 333 3.09 -1.60 -19.07
N ALA A 334 2.84 -2.56 -19.96
CA ALA A 334 3.35 -3.91 -19.84
C ALA A 334 4.84 -3.97 -20.17
N LEU A 335 5.68 -4.36 -19.21
CA LEU A 335 7.13 -4.44 -19.34
C LEU A 335 7.68 -5.60 -18.50
N PRO A 336 8.82 -6.22 -18.89
CA PRO A 336 9.48 -7.21 -18.06
C PRO A 336 9.90 -6.61 -16.70
N PHE A 337 9.74 -7.36 -15.60
CA PHE A 337 9.90 -6.81 -14.25
C PHE A 337 11.36 -6.43 -13.91
N ILE A 338 12.22 -7.41 -13.62
CA ILE A 338 13.58 -7.17 -13.09
C ILE A 338 14.44 -6.35 -14.07
N SER A 339 14.44 -6.68 -15.37
CA SER A 339 15.29 -5.98 -16.34
C SER A 339 14.91 -4.51 -16.52
N SER A 340 13.62 -4.16 -16.44
CA SER A 340 13.16 -2.77 -16.47
C SER A 340 13.57 -2.03 -15.21
N LEU A 341 13.36 -2.63 -14.03
CA LEU A 341 13.76 -2.04 -12.76
C LEU A 341 15.27 -1.89 -12.62
N ASN A 342 16.06 -2.73 -13.28
CA ASN A 342 17.53 -2.67 -13.22
C ASN A 342 18.09 -1.41 -13.90
N THR A 343 17.40 -0.92 -14.92
CA THR A 343 17.88 0.17 -15.80
C THR A 343 17.09 1.46 -15.71
N GLY A 344 15.91 1.45 -15.08
CA GLY A 344 15.03 2.60 -15.05
C GLY A 344 14.26 2.73 -13.74
N SER A 345 14.05 3.98 -13.31
CA SER A 345 13.22 4.30 -12.16
C SER A 345 11.72 4.21 -12.48
N TYR A 346 10.96 3.64 -11.56
CA TYR A 346 9.50 3.56 -11.54
C TYR A 346 9.03 3.85 -10.11
N GLN A 347 7.90 4.56 -9.98
CA GLN A 347 7.29 4.76 -8.67
C GLN A 347 6.54 3.49 -8.24
N TRP A 348 5.87 2.83 -9.19
CA TRP A 348 5.10 1.61 -8.92
C TRP A 348 5.51 0.47 -9.86
N ALA A 349 5.53 -0.76 -9.36
CA ALA A 349 5.78 -1.95 -10.16
C ALA A 349 4.88 -3.11 -9.73
N TYR A 350 4.18 -3.69 -10.68
CA TYR A 350 3.39 -4.91 -10.49
C TYR A 350 4.03 -6.09 -11.21
N GLY A 351 4.11 -7.24 -10.55
CA GLY A 351 4.60 -8.49 -11.15
C GLY A 351 3.81 -9.69 -10.67
N CYS A 352 3.37 -10.56 -11.59
CA CYS A 352 2.80 -11.85 -11.21
C CYS A 352 3.26 -13.02 -12.08
N GLY A 353 3.28 -14.21 -11.48
CA GLY A 353 3.58 -15.47 -12.15
C GLY A 353 3.60 -16.66 -11.18
N GLY A 354 3.43 -17.88 -11.70
CA GLY A 354 3.54 -19.12 -10.90
C GLY A 354 4.92 -19.25 -10.28
N GLY A 355 5.04 -19.79 -9.06
CA GLY A 355 6.27 -19.62 -8.29
C GLY A 355 6.56 -20.66 -7.22
N SER A 356 7.46 -20.27 -6.34
CA SER A 356 7.83 -20.98 -5.11
C SER A 356 8.01 -19.94 -3.99
N PHE A 357 8.37 -20.34 -2.79
CA PHE A 357 8.68 -19.39 -1.71
C PHE A 357 9.75 -18.34 -2.09
N SER A 358 10.63 -18.61 -3.06
CA SER A 358 11.76 -17.75 -3.45
C SER A 358 11.78 -17.34 -4.93
N SER A 359 10.67 -17.55 -5.66
CA SER A 359 10.62 -17.19 -7.10
C SER A 359 9.20 -16.94 -7.62
N ALA A 360 9.11 -16.18 -8.71
CA ALA A 360 7.91 -16.02 -9.53
C ALA A 360 8.29 -16.04 -11.02
N GLY A 361 7.68 -16.95 -11.78
CA GLY A 361 7.92 -17.18 -13.19
C GLY A 361 7.67 -15.93 -14.03
N GLY A 362 8.63 -15.60 -14.90
CA GLY A 362 8.59 -14.38 -15.72
C GLY A 362 8.81 -13.07 -14.93
N ILE A 363 9.00 -13.14 -13.62
CA ILE A 363 9.37 -12.00 -12.76
C ILE A 363 10.83 -12.13 -12.34
N GLY A 364 11.18 -13.21 -11.63
CA GLY A 364 12.54 -13.46 -11.15
C GLY A 364 12.59 -14.35 -9.90
N THR A 365 13.76 -14.35 -9.26
CA THR A 365 14.07 -15.07 -8.02
C THR A 365 14.55 -14.10 -6.93
N THR A 366 14.59 -14.55 -5.68
CA THR A 366 15.22 -13.76 -4.59
C THR A 366 16.69 -13.41 -4.91
N ALA A 367 17.42 -14.28 -5.61
CA ALA A 367 18.79 -14.01 -6.05
C ALA A 367 18.86 -12.93 -7.16
N ASP A 368 17.84 -12.80 -8.00
CA ASP A 368 17.76 -11.71 -8.99
C ASP A 368 17.60 -10.36 -8.30
N PHE A 369 16.78 -10.27 -7.25
CA PHE A 369 16.68 -9.06 -6.41
C PHE A 369 17.99 -8.72 -5.68
N ALA A 370 18.79 -9.73 -5.31
CA ALA A 370 20.09 -9.52 -4.67
C ALA A 370 21.19 -9.07 -5.66
N SER A 371 21.08 -9.46 -6.93
CA SER A 371 22.11 -9.22 -7.95
C SER A 371 21.82 -8.06 -8.90
N ASN A 372 20.61 -7.50 -8.88
CA ASN A 372 20.20 -6.40 -9.75
C ASN A 372 19.72 -5.19 -8.96
N ASN A 373 19.74 -4.02 -9.61
CA ASN A 373 19.05 -2.85 -9.09
C ASN A 373 17.53 -3.07 -9.18
N VAL A 374 16.79 -2.56 -8.20
CA VAL A 374 15.34 -2.72 -8.12
C VAL A 374 14.72 -1.33 -8.02
N ASN A 375 14.83 -0.53 -9.08
CA ASN A 375 14.43 0.89 -9.05
C ASN A 375 12.90 1.10 -9.10
N GLY A 376 12.15 0.42 -8.24
CA GLY A 376 10.69 0.49 -8.11
C GLY A 376 10.27 0.74 -6.67
N ILE A 377 9.77 1.94 -6.33
CA ILE A 377 9.51 2.33 -4.93
C ILE A 377 8.50 1.40 -4.25
N PHE A 378 7.32 1.28 -4.87
CA PHE A 378 6.22 0.44 -4.38
C PHE A 378 6.08 -0.79 -5.28
N THR A 379 6.30 -1.97 -4.70
CA THR A 379 6.16 -3.23 -5.43
C THR A 379 4.90 -3.99 -5.03
N MET A 380 4.26 -4.60 -6.01
CA MET A 380 3.09 -5.44 -5.87
C MET A 380 3.41 -6.77 -6.56
N LEU A 381 3.46 -7.87 -5.80
CA LEU A 381 3.87 -9.17 -6.32
C LEU A 381 2.76 -10.19 -6.11
N PHE A 382 2.61 -11.17 -7.01
CA PHE A 382 1.63 -12.24 -6.83
C PHE A 382 2.06 -13.55 -7.48
N GLY A 383 1.83 -14.66 -6.80
CA GLY A 383 2.26 -15.98 -7.25
C GLY A 383 2.24 -17.03 -6.15
N SER A 384 2.62 -18.25 -6.50
CA SER A 384 2.52 -19.42 -5.63
C SER A 384 3.45 -19.34 -4.42
N TYR A 385 2.98 -19.80 -3.26
CA TYR A 385 3.72 -19.98 -2.00
C TYR A 385 4.26 -18.73 -1.30
N PHE A 386 4.90 -17.80 -2.01
CA PHE A 386 5.63 -16.70 -1.37
C PHE A 386 4.75 -15.63 -0.68
N GLY A 387 3.42 -15.71 -0.80
CA GLY A 387 2.50 -14.96 0.05
C GLY A 387 2.62 -15.36 1.53
N ASP A 388 3.02 -16.61 1.81
CA ASP A 388 3.53 -17.02 3.12
C ASP A 388 4.96 -16.50 3.24
N TRP A 389 5.05 -15.25 3.69
CA TRP A 389 6.26 -14.47 3.60
C TRP A 389 7.30 -14.82 4.67
N ASN A 390 6.92 -15.54 5.72
CA ASN A 390 7.77 -15.79 6.89
C ASN A 390 8.60 -17.07 6.77
N VAL A 391 9.35 -17.17 5.67
CA VAL A 391 10.28 -18.27 5.37
C VAL A 391 11.60 -17.73 4.82
N GLN A 392 12.67 -18.51 4.92
CA GLN A 392 14.01 -18.11 4.44
C GLN A 392 13.98 -17.63 2.99
N ASN A 393 14.68 -16.53 2.69
CA ASN A 393 14.81 -15.98 1.34
C ASN A 393 13.48 -15.74 0.62
N ASN A 394 12.41 -15.45 1.38
CA ASN A 394 11.09 -15.32 0.79
C ASN A 394 11.04 -14.20 -0.27
N PHE A 395 10.43 -14.52 -1.41
CA PHE A 395 10.36 -13.63 -2.57
C PHE A 395 9.60 -12.32 -2.28
N LEU A 396 8.59 -12.34 -1.41
CA LEU A 396 7.82 -11.15 -1.05
C LEU A 396 8.64 -10.13 -0.24
N ARG A 397 9.57 -10.61 0.59
CA ARG A 397 10.46 -9.76 1.41
C ARG A 397 11.69 -9.28 0.66
N ALA A 398 12.07 -9.96 -0.42
CA ALA A 398 13.25 -9.65 -1.23
C ALA A 398 13.36 -8.18 -1.69
N PRO A 399 12.28 -7.49 -2.13
CA PRO A 399 12.36 -6.08 -2.49
C PRO A 399 12.88 -5.16 -1.37
N LEU A 400 12.51 -5.42 -0.11
CA LEU A 400 12.98 -4.61 1.04
C LEU A 400 14.52 -4.62 1.15
N CYS A 401 15.12 -5.77 0.82
CA CYS A 401 16.56 -6.04 0.94
C CYS A 401 17.39 -5.48 -0.22
N ALA A 402 16.76 -5.04 -1.32
CA ALA A 402 17.47 -4.50 -2.48
C ALA A 402 18.18 -3.17 -2.15
N ASN A 403 19.35 -2.92 -2.74
CA ASN A 403 20.15 -1.73 -2.41
C ASN A 403 19.60 -0.40 -2.97
N VAL A 404 18.83 -0.42 -4.05
CA VAL A 404 18.26 0.77 -4.73
C VAL A 404 16.96 0.38 -5.43
N PRO A 405 15.96 1.29 -5.54
CA PRO A 405 15.03 1.51 -4.44
C PRO A 405 13.77 0.66 -4.58
N ALA A 406 13.61 -0.34 -3.73
CA ALA A 406 12.31 -0.83 -3.33
C ALA A 406 12.13 -0.59 -1.83
N LEU A 407 10.96 -0.07 -1.46
CA LEU A 407 10.60 0.28 -0.09
C LEU A 407 9.40 -0.51 0.43
N THR A 408 8.53 -0.99 -0.45
CA THR A 408 7.37 -1.78 -0.03
C THR A 408 7.13 -2.95 -0.96
N SER A 409 6.48 -3.98 -0.43
CA SER A 409 6.01 -5.15 -1.16
C SER A 409 4.69 -5.64 -0.54
N CYS A 410 3.80 -6.18 -1.36
CA CYS A 410 2.57 -6.80 -0.91
C CYS A 410 2.13 -7.90 -1.86
N TRP A 411 1.46 -8.93 -1.33
CA TRP A 411 0.95 -10.04 -2.15
C TRP A 411 -0.40 -9.66 -2.77
N ALA A 412 -0.37 -9.18 -4.02
CA ALA A 412 -1.46 -8.42 -4.62
C ALA A 412 -2.10 -9.13 -5.83
N GLY A 413 -3.25 -9.74 -5.61
CA GLY A 413 -4.02 -10.46 -6.62
C GLY A 413 -5.14 -11.27 -5.99
N ARG A 414 -4.88 -11.81 -4.79
CA ARG A 414 -5.89 -12.44 -3.92
C ARG A 414 -5.69 -11.95 -2.47
N PRO A 415 -6.48 -11.00 -1.97
CA PRO A 415 -7.44 -10.23 -2.73
C PRO A 415 -6.76 -9.17 -3.60
N TYR A 416 -7.59 -8.43 -4.35
CA TYR A 416 -7.17 -7.18 -4.96
C TYR A 416 -6.86 -6.11 -3.91
N TRP A 417 -5.82 -5.31 -4.15
CA TRP A 417 -5.40 -4.19 -3.31
C TRP A 417 -5.84 -2.84 -3.88
N TYR A 418 -6.08 -1.85 -3.00
CA TYR A 418 -6.65 -0.55 -3.35
C TYR A 418 -5.80 0.62 -2.82
N PHE A 419 -4.98 1.20 -3.69
CA PHE A 419 -4.01 2.26 -3.39
C PHE A 419 -4.39 3.65 -3.91
N HIS A 420 -5.54 3.80 -4.59
CA HIS A 420 -5.98 5.08 -5.18
C HIS A 420 -6.07 6.25 -4.19
N HIS A 421 -6.20 5.98 -2.88
CA HIS A 421 -6.16 6.99 -1.83
C HIS A 421 -4.84 7.77 -1.78
N MET A 422 -3.73 7.11 -2.14
CA MET A 422 -2.40 7.73 -2.10
C MET A 422 -2.25 8.84 -3.15
N ALA A 423 -3.11 8.90 -4.17
CA ALA A 423 -3.13 9.96 -5.18
C ALA A 423 -3.39 11.36 -4.60
N LEU A 424 -3.94 11.43 -3.39
CA LEU A 424 -4.18 12.69 -2.66
C LEU A 424 -3.45 12.74 -1.30
N GLY A 425 -2.34 12.00 -1.17
CA GLY A 425 -1.44 12.12 -0.03
C GLY A 425 -1.83 11.32 1.22
N GLU A 426 -2.73 10.34 1.10
CA GLU A 426 -2.81 9.28 2.10
C GLU A 426 -1.56 8.42 2.09
N ASN A 427 -1.23 7.84 3.24
CA ASN A 427 -0.14 6.89 3.34
C ASN A 427 -0.58 5.49 2.87
N ILE A 428 0.41 4.65 2.53
CA ILE A 428 0.18 3.29 2.05
C ILE A 428 -0.48 2.40 3.11
N GLY A 429 -0.20 2.65 4.39
CA GLY A 429 -0.83 1.98 5.54
C GLY A 429 -2.34 2.11 5.54
N TYR A 430 -2.85 3.30 5.23
CA TYR A 430 -4.28 3.54 5.11
C TYR A 430 -4.88 2.68 4.00
N SER A 431 -4.22 2.61 2.84
CA SER A 431 -4.66 1.78 1.70
C SER A 431 -4.60 0.27 2.00
N ALA A 432 -3.57 -0.18 2.72
CA ALA A 432 -3.45 -1.56 3.21
C ALA A 432 -4.59 -1.89 4.19
N TRP A 433 -4.84 -1.01 5.17
CA TRP A 433 -5.92 -1.14 6.14
C TRP A 433 -7.30 -1.17 5.47
N ILE A 434 -7.51 -0.34 4.44
CA ILE A 434 -8.74 -0.40 3.64
C ILE A 434 -8.85 -1.73 2.89
N THR A 435 -7.76 -2.24 2.32
CA THR A 435 -7.73 -3.55 1.65
C THR A 435 -8.08 -4.69 2.62
N GLN A 436 -7.51 -4.69 3.83
CA GLN A 436 -7.79 -5.68 4.88
C GLN A 436 -9.26 -5.65 5.36
N LYS A 437 -9.89 -4.47 5.34
CA LYS A 437 -11.31 -4.29 5.74
C LYS A 437 -12.31 -4.47 4.60
N ASN A 438 -11.85 -4.50 3.36
CA ASN A 438 -12.76 -4.56 2.23
C ASN A 438 -13.49 -5.90 2.23
N ASP A 439 -14.78 -5.88 2.53
CA ASP A 439 -15.68 -7.02 2.53
C ASP A 439 -16.30 -7.32 1.16
N GLY A 440 -15.90 -6.57 0.14
CA GLY A 440 -16.49 -6.60 -1.19
C GLY A 440 -17.60 -5.56 -1.40
N TYR A 441 -18.11 -4.91 -0.34
CA TYR A 441 -19.04 -3.79 -0.44
C TYR A 441 -18.32 -2.44 -0.46
N PHE A 442 -17.16 -2.31 0.20
CA PHE A 442 -16.32 -1.10 0.11
C PHE A 442 -15.83 -0.87 -1.32
N TYR A 443 -15.33 -1.93 -1.96
CA TYR A 443 -14.92 -1.93 -3.36
C TYR A 443 -15.44 -3.21 -4.00
N GLY A 444 -16.34 -3.04 -4.98
CA GLY A 444 -17.21 -4.07 -5.57
C GLY A 444 -16.52 -5.19 -6.34
N THR A 445 -15.22 -5.45 -6.14
CA THR A 445 -14.51 -6.57 -6.76
C THR A 445 -14.13 -7.60 -5.69
N PRO A 446 -15.09 -8.39 -5.14
CA PRO A 446 -14.75 -9.53 -4.32
C PRO A 446 -13.82 -10.46 -5.13
N SER A 447 -12.73 -10.87 -4.52
CA SER A 447 -11.76 -11.82 -5.06
C SER A 447 -11.52 -12.89 -4.02
N TYR A 448 -11.06 -14.08 -4.43
CA TYR A 448 -10.63 -15.06 -3.45
C TYR A 448 -9.58 -14.45 -2.52
N GLY A 449 -9.62 -14.80 -1.23
CA GLY A 449 -8.75 -14.18 -0.21
C GLY A 449 -9.24 -12.88 0.42
N THR A 450 -10.41 -12.35 0.03
CA THR A 450 -10.99 -11.15 0.65
C THR A 450 -11.12 -11.29 2.17
N GLN A 451 -10.52 -10.34 2.91
CA GLN A 451 -10.43 -10.28 4.39
C GLN A 451 -9.80 -11.51 5.08
N MET A 452 -9.04 -12.32 4.35
CA MET A 452 -8.25 -13.39 4.97
C MET A 452 -7.02 -12.82 5.68
N VAL A 453 -6.47 -13.59 6.61
CA VAL A 453 -5.37 -13.16 7.49
C VAL A 453 -4.05 -12.87 6.79
N HIS A 454 -3.81 -13.42 5.60
CA HIS A 454 -2.54 -13.30 4.86
C HIS A 454 -2.28 -11.91 4.26
N ILE A 455 -3.27 -11.00 4.31
CA ILE A 455 -3.17 -9.66 3.72
C ILE A 455 -2.18 -8.80 4.53
N ALA A 456 -0.91 -8.83 4.15
CA ALA A 456 0.19 -8.15 4.83
C ALA A 456 0.89 -7.12 3.93
N LEU A 457 1.22 -5.97 4.52
CA LEU A 457 2.06 -4.94 3.89
C LEU A 457 3.49 -5.06 4.43
N MET A 458 4.44 -5.32 3.53
CA MET A 458 5.87 -5.24 3.81
C MET A 458 6.37 -3.83 3.51
N GLY A 459 7.08 -3.23 4.45
CA GLY A 459 7.62 -1.86 4.37
C GLY A 459 6.97 -0.89 5.35
N ASP A 460 7.37 0.38 5.25
CA ASP A 460 6.89 1.45 6.11
C ASP A 460 5.48 1.90 5.71
N LEU A 461 4.51 1.72 6.61
CA LEU A 461 3.12 2.11 6.39
C LEU A 461 2.91 3.63 6.23
N THR A 462 3.86 4.46 6.65
CA THR A 462 3.75 5.93 6.59
C THR A 462 4.10 6.50 5.22
N LEU A 463 4.61 5.68 4.30
CA LEU A 463 5.01 6.11 2.96
C LEU A 463 3.85 6.66 2.13
N ARG A 464 4.09 7.78 1.43
CA ARG A 464 3.15 8.42 0.49
C ARG A 464 3.68 8.35 -0.94
N THR A 465 2.77 8.51 -1.91
CA THR A 465 3.16 8.58 -3.33
C THR A 465 4.13 9.74 -3.56
N ASP A 466 3.81 10.95 -3.11
CA ASP A 466 4.65 12.11 -3.35
C ASP A 466 5.01 12.82 -2.04
N TYR A 467 6.27 13.26 -1.96
CA TYR A 467 6.80 14.08 -0.88
C TYR A 467 7.18 15.45 -1.40
N ILE A 468 7.13 16.43 -0.50
CA ILE A 468 7.60 17.79 -0.76
C ILE A 468 8.94 17.92 -0.04
N LYS A 469 9.96 18.51 -0.70
CA LYS A 469 11.25 18.78 -0.07
C LYS A 469 11.02 19.60 1.21
N PRO A 470 11.63 19.22 2.34
CA PRO A 470 11.41 19.93 3.59
C PRO A 470 11.97 21.36 3.55
N ALA A 471 11.42 22.23 4.40
CA ALA A 471 12.12 23.44 4.80
C ALA A 471 13.43 23.07 5.51
N ARG A 472 14.45 23.92 5.42
CA ARG A 472 15.81 23.61 5.89
C ARG A 472 16.30 24.64 6.90
N ASN A 473 17.36 24.31 7.63
CA ASN A 473 18.08 25.25 8.50
C ASN A 473 17.16 25.99 9.48
N LEU A 474 16.22 25.27 10.12
CA LEU A 474 15.38 25.86 11.17
C LEU A 474 16.27 26.34 12.32
N ALA A 475 16.25 27.64 12.56
CA ALA A 475 16.93 28.30 13.66
C ALA A 475 15.89 28.90 14.61
N ILE A 476 16.08 28.67 15.91
CA ILE A 476 15.20 29.14 16.98
C ILE A 476 16.01 30.07 17.87
N THR A 477 15.62 31.35 17.94
CA THR A 477 16.20 32.35 18.84
C THR A 477 15.21 32.64 19.97
N LYS A 478 15.56 32.20 21.18
CA LYS A 478 14.73 32.41 22.36
C LYS A 478 14.83 33.86 22.81
N THR A 479 13.70 34.45 23.16
CA THR A 479 13.64 35.78 23.78
C THR A 479 13.05 35.60 25.18
N ALA A 480 13.88 35.76 26.21
CA ALA A 480 13.45 35.60 27.59
C ALA A 480 12.19 36.45 27.87
N LYS A 481 11.15 35.82 28.44
CA LYS A 481 9.84 36.43 28.73
C LYS A 481 8.99 36.86 27.51
N HIS A 482 9.42 36.56 26.28
CA HIS A 482 8.74 36.98 25.05
C HIS A 482 8.57 35.82 24.03
N GLY A 483 8.93 34.60 24.40
CA GLY A 483 8.81 33.39 23.57
C GLY A 483 10.01 33.14 22.65
N ALA A 484 9.78 32.76 21.40
CA ALA A 484 10.84 32.39 20.45
C ALA A 484 10.62 32.95 19.04
N MET A 485 11.70 33.38 18.39
CA MET A 485 11.72 33.72 16.96
C MET A 485 12.25 32.53 16.17
N LEU A 486 11.46 32.05 15.21
CA LEU A 486 11.84 30.99 14.30
C LEU A 486 12.21 31.58 12.95
N SER A 487 13.24 31.04 12.31
CA SER A 487 13.59 31.32 10.93
C SER A 487 14.06 30.05 10.23
N TRP A 488 13.77 29.91 8.94
CA TRP A 488 14.18 28.74 8.16
C TRP A 488 14.52 29.15 6.72
N SER A 489 15.17 28.25 6.01
CA SER A 489 15.33 28.31 4.57
C SER A 489 14.12 27.65 3.90
N ALA A 490 13.60 28.30 2.85
CA ALA A 490 12.51 27.76 2.06
C ALA A 490 12.81 26.36 1.50
N SER A 491 11.75 25.58 1.31
CA SER A 491 11.77 24.35 0.54
C SER A 491 12.36 24.59 -0.85
N GLY A 492 13.01 23.57 -1.41
CA GLY A 492 13.54 23.61 -2.77
C GLY A 492 12.47 23.49 -3.87
N ASP A 493 11.22 23.17 -3.53
CA ASP A 493 10.16 22.95 -4.53
C ASP A 493 9.44 24.24 -4.93
N GLY A 494 9.28 24.46 -6.23
CA GLY A 494 8.68 25.67 -6.80
C GLY A 494 7.16 25.83 -6.59
N GLY A 495 6.49 24.83 -5.98
CA GLY A 495 5.04 24.81 -5.74
C GLY A 495 4.62 25.11 -4.29
N VAL A 496 5.57 25.41 -3.40
CA VAL A 496 5.27 25.67 -1.99
C VAL A 496 4.69 27.07 -1.82
N ILE A 497 3.41 27.14 -1.44
CA ILE A 497 2.66 28.41 -1.27
C ILE A 497 2.77 29.01 0.14
N GLY A 498 3.32 28.27 1.11
CA GLY A 498 3.52 28.72 2.48
C GLY A 498 3.86 27.58 3.45
N TYR A 499 3.95 27.94 4.73
CA TYR A 499 4.36 27.06 5.82
C TYR A 499 3.35 27.10 6.96
N TYR A 500 3.21 25.98 7.65
CA TYR A 500 2.56 25.91 8.95
C TYR A 500 3.64 25.68 10.01
N VAL A 501 3.51 26.37 11.14
CA VAL A 501 4.42 26.23 12.27
C VAL A 501 3.72 25.45 13.37
N TYR A 502 4.44 24.47 13.92
CA TYR A 502 3.95 23.58 14.96
C TYR A 502 4.89 23.60 16.16
N ARG A 503 4.33 23.32 17.34
CA ARG A 503 5.05 23.21 18.61
C ARG A 503 4.65 21.94 19.34
N ALA A 504 5.62 21.26 19.93
CA ALA A 504 5.40 20.14 20.86
C ALA A 504 6.23 20.34 22.13
N THR A 505 5.84 19.66 23.20
CA THR A 505 6.60 19.61 24.48
C THR A 505 7.56 18.42 24.54
N SER A 506 7.50 17.51 23.58
CA SER A 506 8.42 16.38 23.41
C SER A 506 8.71 16.15 21.92
N GLU A 507 9.90 15.64 21.60
CA GLU A 507 10.40 15.50 20.21
C GLU A 507 9.53 14.59 19.32
N PHE A 508 8.86 13.61 19.91
CA PHE A 508 8.01 12.64 19.20
C PHE A 508 6.55 12.65 19.71
N GLY A 509 6.18 13.68 20.46
CA GLY A 509 4.83 13.83 20.99
C GLY A 509 3.90 14.54 20.01
N ASN A 510 2.81 15.06 20.56
CA ASN A 510 1.81 15.78 19.78
C ASN A 510 2.28 17.20 19.38
N TYR A 511 2.47 17.42 18.09
CA TYR A 511 2.76 18.74 17.50
C TYR A 511 1.47 19.52 17.23
N GLN A 512 1.26 20.59 17.99
CA GLN A 512 0.12 21.48 17.85
C GLN A 512 0.44 22.64 16.89
N ARG A 513 -0.46 22.91 15.94
CA ARG A 513 -0.32 24.02 15.00
C ARG A 513 -0.50 25.35 15.73
N ILE A 514 0.49 26.23 15.65
CA ILE A 514 0.47 27.56 16.30
C ILE A 514 0.35 28.73 15.32
N SER A 515 0.31 28.46 14.01
CA SER A 515 0.17 29.47 12.97
C SER A 515 -1.00 29.19 12.02
N GLY A 516 -1.47 30.25 11.34
CA GLY A 516 -2.09 30.09 10.02
C GLY A 516 -1.03 29.73 8.97
N MET A 517 -1.43 29.58 7.70
CA MET A 517 -0.45 29.41 6.63
C MET A 517 0.31 30.72 6.42
N THR A 518 1.64 30.69 6.54
CA THR A 518 2.51 31.86 6.37
C THR A 518 3.35 31.73 5.10
N ALA A 519 3.33 32.73 4.24
CA ALA A 519 4.19 32.74 3.04
C ALA A 519 5.68 33.05 3.37
N GLY A 520 5.93 33.73 4.48
CA GLY A 520 7.28 34.05 4.95
C GLY A 520 8.03 32.85 5.53
N THR A 521 9.33 33.02 5.76
CA THR A 521 10.22 32.01 6.36
C THR A 521 10.66 32.37 7.78
N THR A 522 9.85 33.17 8.46
CA THR A 522 10.03 33.55 9.86
C THR A 522 8.69 33.48 10.61
N PHE A 523 8.74 33.18 11.91
CA PHE A 523 7.56 33.16 12.77
C PHE A 523 7.91 33.56 14.19
N SER A 524 7.13 34.49 14.76
CA SER A 524 7.25 34.90 16.16
C SER A 524 6.27 34.10 17.01
N ASP A 525 6.78 33.20 17.82
CA ASP A 525 6.01 32.44 18.77
C ASP A 525 5.97 33.17 20.11
N THR A 526 4.86 33.84 20.39
CA THR A 526 4.67 34.66 21.60
C THR A 526 4.13 33.87 22.79
N VAL A 527 3.95 32.54 22.65
CA VAL A 527 3.40 31.69 23.70
C VAL A 527 4.56 31.10 24.51
N GLY A 528 4.47 31.14 25.85
CA GLY A 528 5.46 30.54 26.76
C GLY A 528 6.28 31.57 27.54
N THR A 529 6.46 31.32 28.84
CA THR A 529 7.16 32.23 29.77
C THR A 529 8.67 32.03 29.80
N ASP A 530 9.17 30.88 29.34
CA ASP A 530 10.56 30.45 29.55
C ASP A 530 11.41 30.38 28.26
N GLY A 531 10.86 30.79 27.12
CA GLY A 531 11.54 30.74 25.82
C GLY A 531 11.38 29.37 25.16
#